data_AF-A0A7S4M2N0-F1
#
_entry.id   AF-A0A7S4M2N0-F1
#
_cell.length_a   1.000
_cell.length_b   1.000
_cell.length_c   1.000
_cell.angle_alpha   90.00
_cell.angle_beta   90.00
_cell.angle_gamma   90.00
#
_symmetry.space_group_name_H-M   'P 1'
#
loop_
_entity.id
_entity.type
_entity.pdbx_description
1 polymer ?
#
loop_
_entity_poly.entity_id
_entity_poly.type
_entity_poly.pdbx_seq_one_letter_code
_entity_poly.pdbx_strand_id
1 'polypeptide(L)'
;RGRGGLPRKSQGCVRTAEWVAGCHKMLTRQLSAAGGSGAVDACPEAEYQPDEGEAACKRCDIGQSSIVGSSECTVYAEQHYRPFSNSTAAECSRCAAVVGVECRWNSTMATLNLTERYWRLSSATLQTWPCKRNGDWSPCTGGADVGHEGDGYCAKGYRGPRCELCAGPAYSRHSDKLSASCQDCGDVTAQSALLACGLIVLLLAIFAFTTASNRLKDSARCGAMIQWTRSIHAVWHTAGMRYKVKALVGFYQCASAVPSVYNVVPPLDLEEYTRWWVDQPPRGTVRAREHLHPEHVFRGLSRACAAGFYVAHHSRADFRPWLRLLGAASALPT
;
A
#
# COMPACT_ATOMS: atom_id res chain seq x y z
N ARG A 1 7.18 18.75 55.16
CA ARG A 1 6.05 18.23 55.98
C ARG A 1 4.96 17.77 55.01
N GLY A 2 4.45 16.54 55.19
CA GLY A 2 3.34 15.89 54.44
C GLY A 2 3.73 15.36 53.06
N ARG A 3 3.96 14.08 52.75
CA ARG A 3 3.40 12.74 53.11
C ARG A 3 1.95 12.50 52.65
N GLY A 4 1.83 11.50 51.77
CA GLY A 4 0.68 10.64 51.42
C GLY A 4 1.01 9.96 50.09
N GLY A 5 1.43 8.68 50.00
CA GLY A 5 0.79 7.44 50.48
C GLY A 5 -0.36 7.12 49.51
N LEU A 6 -0.41 6.08 48.68
CA LEU A 6 -0.15 4.64 48.85
C LEU A 6 -0.21 3.93 47.45
N PRO A 7 -0.06 2.60 47.31
CA PRO A 7 0.72 1.95 46.25
C PRO A 7 -0.12 1.11 45.27
N ARG A 8 0.51 0.63 44.18
CA ARG A 8 0.14 -0.68 43.62
C ARG A 8 1.30 -1.33 42.86
N LYS A 9 1.51 -2.59 43.24
CA LYS A 9 2.44 -3.57 42.68
C LYS A 9 2.10 -3.88 41.22
N SER A 10 3.12 -3.95 40.38
CA SER A 10 3.19 -4.90 39.25
C SER A 10 4.61 -5.41 39.14
N GLN A 11 4.91 -6.46 39.92
CA GLN A 11 6.01 -7.37 39.62
C GLN A 11 5.62 -8.12 38.34
N GLY A 12 6.09 -7.64 37.20
CA GLY A 12 6.09 -8.37 35.94
C GLY A 12 7.31 -9.26 35.90
N CYS A 13 7.08 -10.58 35.83
CA CYS A 13 8.08 -11.63 35.80
C CYS A 13 9.18 -11.38 34.74
N VAL A 14 10.40 -11.11 35.21
CA VAL A 14 11.61 -11.45 34.45
C VAL A 14 11.80 -12.96 34.64
N ARG A 15 11.32 -13.76 33.69
CA ARG A 15 11.65 -15.20 33.61
C ARG A 15 12.90 -15.37 32.76
N THR A 16 13.91 -15.86 33.44
CA THR A 16 15.20 -16.33 32.98
C THR A 16 15.05 -17.42 31.92
N ALA A 17 15.98 -17.38 30.96
CA ALA A 17 16.27 -18.41 29.99
C ALA A 17 16.79 -19.67 30.70
N GLU A 18 15.89 -20.56 31.12
CA GLU A 18 16.29 -21.82 31.76
C GLU A 18 15.16 -22.86 31.72
N TRP A 19 14.60 -23.15 30.54
CA TRP A 19 13.56 -24.18 30.39
C TRP A 19 13.70 -25.12 29.18
N VAL A 20 14.82 -25.11 28.47
CA VAL A 20 15.06 -26.07 27.35
C VAL A 20 15.76 -27.37 27.80
N ALA A 21 16.25 -27.46 29.03
CA ALA A 21 16.91 -28.68 29.54
C ALA A 21 16.01 -29.66 30.32
N GLY A 22 14.72 -29.33 30.50
CA GLY A 22 13.82 -30.07 31.41
C GLY A 22 13.03 -31.24 30.81
N CYS A 23 12.77 -31.25 29.50
CA CYS A 23 11.90 -32.27 28.89
C CYS A 23 12.63 -33.52 28.39
N HIS A 24 13.97 -33.56 28.40
CA HIS A 24 14.70 -34.74 27.92
C HIS A 24 14.88 -35.85 28.97
N LYS A 25 14.47 -35.64 30.23
CA LYS A 25 14.70 -36.59 31.34
C LYS A 25 13.48 -37.43 31.75
N MET A 26 12.31 -37.21 31.15
CA MET A 26 11.09 -37.94 31.53
C MET A 26 10.76 -39.16 30.65
N LEU A 27 11.44 -39.35 29.51
CA LEU A 27 11.21 -40.52 28.65
C LEU A 27 12.20 -41.68 28.86
N THR A 28 13.22 -41.54 29.71
CA THR A 28 14.22 -42.60 29.95
C THR A 28 13.93 -43.50 31.16
N ARG A 29 12.73 -43.43 31.75
CA ARG A 29 12.37 -44.21 32.95
C ARG A 29 11.06 -44.95 32.78
N GLN A 30 11.02 -46.04 32.00
CA GLN A 30 10.11 -47.18 32.24
C GLN A 30 10.51 -48.50 31.54
N LEU A 31 11.78 -48.70 31.16
CA LEU A 31 12.26 -50.03 30.72
C LEU A 31 13.18 -50.65 31.76
N SER A 32 12.56 -51.24 32.78
CA SER A 32 13.22 -52.17 33.71
C SER A 32 12.36 -53.42 33.83
N ALA A 33 12.44 -54.31 32.83
CA ALA A 33 11.96 -55.68 32.94
C ALA A 33 12.98 -56.63 32.27
N ALA A 34 13.73 -57.31 33.14
CA ALA A 34 14.34 -58.63 32.99
C ALA A 34 15.10 -58.99 31.68
N GLY A 35 16.43 -58.80 31.72
CA GLY A 35 17.34 -59.93 31.48
C GLY A 35 17.51 -60.41 30.03
N GLY A 36 17.56 -59.51 29.06
CA GLY A 36 18.09 -59.78 27.72
C GLY A 36 18.57 -58.47 27.13
N SER A 37 19.86 -58.16 27.25
CA SER A 37 20.48 -56.90 26.82
C SER A 37 20.65 -56.82 25.30
N GLY A 38 19.55 -57.00 24.56
CA GLY A 38 19.43 -56.48 23.20
C GLY A 38 18.89 -55.07 23.31
N ALA A 39 19.74 -54.06 23.14
CA ALA A 39 19.26 -52.70 22.95
C ALA A 39 18.37 -52.71 21.69
N VAL A 40 17.07 -52.46 21.86
CA VAL A 40 16.19 -52.25 20.72
C VAL A 40 16.57 -50.89 20.17
N ASP A 41 17.27 -50.89 19.04
CA ASP A 41 17.65 -49.66 18.36
C ASP A 41 16.38 -48.90 17.98
N ALA A 42 16.30 -47.63 18.37
CA ALA A 42 15.16 -46.79 18.03
C ALA A 42 15.05 -46.65 16.51
N CYS A 43 13.83 -46.74 15.98
CA CYS A 43 13.60 -46.57 14.55
C CYS A 43 14.16 -45.24 14.06
N PRO A 44 14.91 -45.22 12.93
CA PRO A 44 15.45 -44.00 12.37
C PRO A 44 14.32 -43.09 11.84
N GLU A 45 14.67 -41.86 11.46
CA GLU A 45 13.70 -40.93 10.86
C GLU A 45 13.02 -41.54 9.62
N ALA A 46 11.73 -41.21 9.43
CA ALA A 46 10.85 -41.76 8.40
C ALA A 46 10.43 -43.24 8.56
N GLU A 47 10.83 -43.89 9.66
CA GLU A 47 10.34 -45.21 10.06
C GLU A 47 9.75 -45.20 11.47
N TYR A 48 8.76 -46.05 11.73
CA TYR A 48 8.01 -46.08 12.98
C TYR A 48 7.71 -47.52 13.41
N GLN A 49 7.43 -47.71 14.70
CA GLN A 49 7.11 -49.01 15.27
C GLN A 49 5.74 -48.97 15.96
N PRO A 50 4.66 -49.48 15.34
CA PRO A 50 3.31 -49.35 15.88
C PRO A 50 3.10 -50.14 17.17
N ASP A 51 3.72 -51.33 17.26
CA ASP A 51 3.54 -52.25 18.39
C ASP A 51 4.84 -52.40 19.18
N GLU A 52 4.76 -52.24 20.51
CA GLU A 52 5.91 -52.44 21.41
C GLU A 52 6.47 -53.86 21.25
N GLY A 53 7.76 -53.96 20.94
CA GLY A 53 8.45 -55.25 20.81
C GLY A 53 8.53 -55.84 19.40
N GLU A 54 7.91 -55.22 18.38
CA GLU A 54 8.26 -55.53 16.98
C GLU A 54 9.76 -55.29 16.73
N ALA A 55 10.44 -56.26 16.11
CA ALA A 55 11.88 -56.16 15.82
C ALA A 55 12.18 -55.31 14.57
N ALA A 56 11.16 -54.94 13.79
CA ALA A 56 11.32 -54.27 12.51
C ALA A 56 10.51 -52.98 12.45
N CYS A 57 11.16 -51.89 12.06
CA CYS A 57 10.52 -50.61 11.80
C CYS A 57 9.75 -50.66 10.48
N LYS A 58 8.57 -50.02 10.46
CA LYS A 58 7.73 -49.85 9.27
C LYS A 58 8.01 -48.47 8.68
N ARG A 59 8.08 -48.35 7.36
CA ARG A 59 8.29 -47.06 6.67
C ARG A 59 6.98 -46.28 6.62
N CYS A 60 7.07 -44.95 6.79
CA CYS A 60 5.92 -44.06 6.64
C CYS A 60 5.39 -44.00 5.20
N ASP A 61 4.09 -43.72 5.06
CA ASP A 61 3.46 -43.47 3.77
C ASP A 61 4.05 -42.22 3.08
N ILE A 62 3.86 -42.11 1.76
CA ILE A 62 4.37 -41.00 0.96
C ILE A 62 3.85 -39.67 1.50
N GLY A 63 4.77 -38.77 1.86
CA GLY A 63 4.47 -37.45 2.39
C GLY A 63 4.46 -37.38 3.92
N GLN A 64 4.53 -38.52 4.60
CA GLN A 64 4.67 -38.61 6.04
C GLN A 64 6.09 -38.99 6.45
N SER A 65 6.43 -38.68 7.69
CA SER A 65 7.68 -38.99 8.37
C SER A 65 7.41 -39.20 9.86
N SER A 66 8.36 -39.81 10.53
CA SER A 66 8.40 -39.97 11.98
C SER A 66 9.63 -39.26 12.55
N ILE A 67 9.60 -38.98 13.85
CA ILE A 67 10.81 -38.73 14.65
C ILE A 67 11.44 -40.06 15.06
N VAL A 68 12.72 -40.04 15.40
CA VAL A 68 13.44 -41.22 15.92
C VAL A 68 12.68 -41.85 17.10
N GLY A 69 12.40 -43.15 17.00
CA GLY A 69 11.68 -43.92 18.02
C GLY A 69 10.18 -43.65 18.12
N SER A 70 9.56 -43.01 17.11
CA SER A 70 8.11 -42.80 17.12
C SER A 70 7.34 -44.09 16.85
N SER A 71 6.16 -44.23 17.48
CA SER A 71 5.21 -45.29 17.19
C SER A 71 4.22 -44.94 16.07
N GLU A 72 4.28 -43.73 15.51
CA GLU A 72 3.36 -43.27 14.48
C GLU A 72 4.01 -42.26 13.51
N CYS A 73 3.54 -42.23 12.26
CA CYS A 73 3.95 -41.25 11.25
C CYS A 73 3.17 -39.93 11.35
N THR A 74 3.41 -39.19 12.44
CA THR A 74 2.68 -37.95 12.72
C THR A 74 3.28 -36.71 12.07
N VAL A 75 4.49 -36.82 11.52
CA VAL A 75 5.23 -35.70 10.95
C VAL A 75 5.14 -35.71 9.43
N TYR A 76 5.32 -34.56 8.80
CA TYR A 76 5.30 -34.41 7.36
C TYR A 76 6.74 -34.49 6.83
N ALA A 77 6.92 -35.31 5.79
CA ALA A 77 8.19 -35.43 5.09
C ALA A 77 8.58 -34.11 4.44
N GLU A 78 9.85 -33.99 4.04
CA GLU A 78 10.29 -32.86 3.23
C GLU A 78 9.44 -32.72 1.95
N GLN A 79 9.33 -31.50 1.45
CA GLN A 79 8.49 -31.16 0.28
C GLN A 79 6.99 -31.38 0.47
N HIS A 80 6.53 -31.73 1.67
CA HIS A 80 5.11 -31.82 2.01
C HIS A 80 4.77 -30.89 3.17
N TYR A 81 3.51 -30.45 3.21
CA TYR A 81 3.00 -29.63 4.31
C TYR A 81 1.57 -30.01 4.68
N ARG A 82 1.21 -29.66 5.92
CA ARG A 82 -0.16 -29.79 6.43
C ARG A 82 -1.00 -28.57 6.08
N PRO A 83 -2.08 -28.69 5.27
CA PRO A 83 -2.89 -27.55 4.86
C PRO A 83 -3.75 -26.98 6.00
N PHE A 84 -4.28 -27.82 6.89
CA PHE A 84 -5.17 -27.39 7.98
C PHE A 84 -4.74 -27.99 9.32
N SER A 85 -5.12 -27.38 10.44
CA SER A 85 -4.78 -27.95 11.76
C SER A 85 -5.45 -29.30 12.03
N ASN A 86 -6.60 -29.53 11.40
CA ASN A 86 -7.47 -30.68 11.64
C ASN A 86 -7.39 -31.72 10.50
N SER A 87 -6.50 -31.52 9.53
CA SER A 87 -6.34 -32.50 8.46
C SER A 87 -5.66 -33.74 9.01
N THR A 88 -6.15 -34.91 8.60
CA THR A 88 -5.50 -36.18 8.93
C THR A 88 -4.14 -36.27 8.27
N ALA A 89 -3.24 -37.12 8.78
CA ALA A 89 -1.92 -37.32 8.18
C ALA A 89 -2.00 -37.79 6.71
N ALA A 90 -3.14 -38.36 6.28
CA ALA A 90 -3.36 -38.77 4.89
C ALA A 90 -3.53 -37.58 3.92
N GLU A 91 -3.88 -36.39 4.41
CA GLU A 91 -4.16 -35.20 3.59
C GLU A 91 -2.93 -34.28 3.51
N CYS A 92 -1.81 -34.84 3.04
CA CYS A 92 -0.58 -34.11 2.78
C CYS A 92 -0.66 -33.38 1.44
N SER A 93 -0.23 -32.12 1.39
CA SER A 93 -0.09 -31.37 0.13
C SER A 93 1.39 -31.22 -0.25
N ARG A 94 1.70 -31.31 -1.55
CA ARG A 94 3.06 -31.12 -2.07
C ARG A 94 3.39 -29.63 -2.16
N CYS A 95 4.59 -29.27 -1.73
CA CYS A 95 5.04 -27.87 -1.74
C CYS A 95 5.34 -27.35 -3.14
N ALA A 96 5.73 -28.23 -4.06
CA ALA A 96 5.90 -27.89 -5.48
C ALA A 96 4.60 -27.35 -6.14
N ALA A 97 3.43 -27.57 -5.53
CA ALA A 97 2.18 -27.00 -5.99
C ALA A 97 2.04 -25.50 -5.66
N VAL A 98 2.84 -24.97 -4.73
CA VAL A 98 2.81 -23.57 -4.30
C VAL A 98 4.09 -22.87 -4.76
N VAL A 99 3.94 -21.84 -5.59
CA VAL A 99 5.09 -21.12 -6.13
C VAL A 99 5.76 -20.27 -5.04
N GLY A 100 7.09 -20.34 -4.94
CA GLY A 100 7.87 -19.51 -4.03
C GLY A 100 7.83 -19.95 -2.56
N VAL A 101 7.61 -21.24 -2.32
CA VAL A 101 7.58 -21.84 -0.99
C VAL A 101 8.55 -23.03 -0.93
N GLU A 102 9.32 -23.09 0.16
CA GLU A 102 10.16 -24.21 0.52
C GLU A 102 9.60 -24.88 1.78
N CYS A 103 9.45 -26.19 1.74
CA CYS A 103 8.99 -26.96 2.89
C CYS A 103 10.13 -27.72 3.51
N ARG A 104 10.38 -27.39 4.78
CA ARG A 104 11.22 -28.18 5.66
C ARG A 104 10.43 -29.34 6.25
N TRP A 105 11.14 -30.25 6.89
CA TRP A 105 10.54 -31.30 7.68
C TRP A 105 9.54 -30.72 8.71
N ASN A 106 8.39 -31.38 8.88
CA ASN A 106 7.29 -30.91 9.72
C ASN A 106 6.71 -29.52 9.37
N SER A 107 6.70 -29.16 8.08
CA SER A 107 6.08 -27.90 7.65
C SER A 107 4.56 -27.96 7.79
N THR A 108 3.99 -26.88 8.32
CA THR A 108 2.55 -26.61 8.35
C THR A 108 2.29 -25.37 7.52
N MET A 109 1.03 -25.13 7.11
CA MET A 109 0.66 -23.88 6.44
C MET A 109 1.18 -22.64 7.20
N ALA A 110 1.14 -22.64 8.53
CA ALA A 110 1.62 -21.53 9.34
C ALA A 110 3.15 -21.38 9.36
N THR A 111 3.89 -22.49 9.23
CA THR A 111 5.36 -22.53 9.30
C THR A 111 6.03 -22.64 7.93
N LEU A 112 5.27 -22.50 6.83
CA LEU A 112 5.82 -22.47 5.47
C LEU A 112 6.88 -21.38 5.33
N ASN A 113 8.05 -21.78 4.83
CA ASN A 113 9.14 -20.88 4.54
C ASN A 113 8.99 -20.34 3.12
N LEU A 114 8.79 -19.03 2.98
CA LEU A 114 8.76 -18.41 1.65
C LEU A 114 10.18 -18.21 1.13
N THR A 115 10.38 -18.51 -0.14
CA THR A 115 11.61 -18.10 -0.82
C THR A 115 11.66 -16.58 -0.94
N GLU A 116 12.87 -16.03 -1.08
CA GLU A 116 13.03 -14.60 -1.40
C GLU A 116 12.18 -14.19 -2.61
N ARG A 117 11.80 -12.90 -2.68
CA ARG A 117 10.99 -12.32 -3.78
C ARG A 117 9.53 -12.75 -3.79
N TYR A 118 9.06 -13.49 -2.79
CA TYR A 118 7.65 -13.80 -2.59
C TYR A 118 7.12 -13.19 -1.30
N TRP A 119 5.83 -12.90 -1.30
CA TRP A 119 5.11 -12.36 -0.17
C TRP A 119 3.79 -13.09 0.00
N ARG A 120 3.33 -13.15 1.26
CA ARG A 120 2.09 -13.77 1.67
C ARG A 120 1.39 -12.89 2.70
N LEU A 121 0.07 -12.81 2.64
CA LEU A 121 -0.74 -11.97 3.52
C LEU A 121 -0.77 -12.48 4.97
N SER A 122 -0.93 -13.79 5.16
CA SER A 122 -1.02 -14.37 6.50
C SER A 122 -0.54 -15.83 6.55
N SER A 123 -0.20 -16.33 7.74
CA SER A 123 0.12 -17.75 8.00
C SER A 123 -1.01 -18.71 7.65
N ALA A 124 -2.22 -18.21 7.43
CA ALA A 124 -3.40 -18.99 7.08
C ALA A 124 -3.68 -19.04 5.57
N THR A 125 -2.87 -18.38 4.75
CA THR A 125 -3.06 -18.32 3.28
C THR A 125 -1.99 -19.11 2.56
N LEU A 126 -2.39 -19.85 1.51
CA LEU A 126 -1.46 -20.53 0.60
C LEU A 126 -1.11 -19.68 -0.62
N GLN A 127 -1.92 -18.65 -0.90
CA GLN A 127 -1.66 -17.77 -2.00
C GLN A 127 -0.41 -16.94 -1.72
N THR A 128 0.57 -17.08 -2.60
CA THR A 128 1.79 -16.28 -2.61
C THR A 128 1.74 -15.32 -3.80
N TRP A 129 2.38 -14.17 -3.65
CA TRP A 129 2.50 -13.18 -4.70
C TRP A 129 3.97 -12.82 -4.91
N PRO A 130 4.45 -12.75 -6.15
CA PRO A 130 5.79 -12.28 -6.42
C PRO A 130 5.90 -10.79 -6.11
N CYS A 131 7.02 -10.37 -5.54
CA CYS A 131 7.32 -8.97 -5.26
C CYS A 131 8.00 -8.30 -6.45
N LYS A 132 8.05 -6.97 -6.43
CA LYS A 132 8.84 -6.21 -7.42
C LYS A 132 10.32 -6.54 -7.24
N ARG A 133 11.07 -6.52 -8.34
CA ARG A 133 12.51 -6.77 -8.33
C ARG A 133 13.25 -5.69 -9.10
N ASN A 134 14.45 -5.40 -8.66
CA ASN A 134 15.40 -4.56 -9.39
C ASN A 134 16.74 -5.30 -9.43
N GLY A 135 17.03 -5.92 -10.58
CA GLY A 135 18.12 -6.88 -10.70
C GLY A 135 17.92 -8.06 -9.76
N ASP A 136 18.91 -8.30 -8.91
CA ASP A 136 18.90 -9.39 -7.92
C ASP A 136 18.17 -9.05 -6.62
N TRP A 137 17.91 -7.76 -6.38
CA TRP A 137 17.34 -7.28 -5.12
C TRP A 137 15.81 -7.18 -5.17
N SER A 138 15.17 -7.45 -4.04
CA SER A 138 13.72 -7.37 -3.83
C SER A 138 13.42 -6.86 -2.41
N PRO A 139 12.33 -6.10 -2.21
CA PRO A 139 11.90 -5.67 -0.88
C PRO A 139 11.31 -6.83 -0.05
N CYS A 140 11.02 -7.98 -0.66
CA CYS A 140 10.58 -9.19 0.04
C CYS A 140 11.76 -10.13 0.27
N THR A 141 12.11 -10.33 1.54
CA THR A 141 13.20 -11.20 1.99
C THR A 141 12.78 -12.66 2.12
N GLY A 142 11.47 -12.96 2.03
CA GLY A 142 10.95 -14.29 2.32
C GLY A 142 11.13 -14.66 3.79
N GLY A 143 11.16 -15.96 4.10
CA GLY A 143 11.29 -16.49 5.46
C GLY A 143 10.04 -17.21 5.98
N ALA A 144 10.09 -17.62 7.24
CA ALA A 144 8.97 -18.28 7.93
C ALA A 144 8.13 -17.28 8.78
N ASP A 145 8.68 -16.11 9.10
CA ASP A 145 7.99 -15.10 9.90
C ASP A 145 7.07 -14.25 9.03
N VAL A 146 5.77 -14.41 9.22
CA VAL A 146 4.74 -13.64 8.52
C VAL A 146 4.65 -12.21 9.06
N GLY A 147 4.93 -12.00 10.35
CA GLY A 147 4.59 -10.75 11.04
C GLY A 147 3.09 -10.42 11.00
N HIS A 148 2.75 -9.15 11.24
CA HIS A 148 1.38 -8.64 11.11
C HIS A 148 1.10 -8.34 9.64
N GLU A 149 0.05 -8.92 9.06
CA GLU A 149 -0.35 -8.68 7.66
C GLU A 149 0.76 -8.92 6.61
N GLY A 150 1.69 -9.83 6.88
CA GLY A 150 2.77 -10.16 5.94
C GLY A 150 3.99 -9.22 6.01
N ASP A 151 4.04 -8.29 6.97
CA ASP A 151 5.18 -7.37 7.13
C ASP A 151 6.47 -8.08 7.54
N GLY A 152 6.41 -9.29 8.11
CA GLY A 152 7.58 -10.09 8.46
C GLY A 152 8.41 -10.53 7.25
N TYR A 153 7.80 -10.54 6.07
CA TYR A 153 8.48 -10.83 4.80
C TYR A 153 9.19 -9.63 4.20
N CYS A 154 9.03 -8.44 4.79
CA CYS A 154 9.55 -7.20 4.22
C CYS A 154 10.95 -6.88 4.74
N ALA A 155 11.82 -6.47 3.82
CA ALA A 155 13.09 -5.88 4.13
C ALA A 155 12.90 -4.63 5.00
N LYS A 156 13.89 -4.32 5.84
CA LYS A 156 13.85 -3.14 6.71
C LYS A 156 13.56 -1.87 5.91
N GLY A 157 12.56 -1.10 6.35
CA GLY A 157 12.13 0.13 5.68
C GLY A 157 11.03 -0.07 4.64
N TYR A 158 10.53 -1.30 4.48
CA TYR A 158 9.38 -1.65 3.65
C TYR A 158 8.27 -2.28 4.50
N ARG A 159 7.02 -2.19 4.03
CA ARG A 159 5.82 -2.75 4.67
C ARG A 159 4.67 -2.91 3.67
N GLY A 160 3.57 -3.48 4.16
CA GLY A 160 2.31 -3.61 3.45
C GLY A 160 2.31 -4.69 2.38
N PRO A 161 1.24 -4.73 1.56
CA PRO A 161 1.08 -5.75 0.53
C PRO A 161 2.28 -5.79 -0.42
N ARG A 162 2.91 -6.97 -0.51
CA ARG A 162 4.09 -7.21 -1.36
C ARG A 162 5.28 -6.29 -1.05
N CYS A 163 5.32 -5.73 0.17
CA CYS A 163 6.35 -4.82 0.63
C CYS A 163 6.54 -3.59 -0.28
N GLU A 164 5.46 -3.15 -0.94
CA GLU A 164 5.51 -2.01 -1.87
C GLU A 164 5.42 -0.65 -1.18
N LEU A 165 5.15 -0.62 0.13
CA LEU A 165 5.05 0.62 0.90
C LEU A 165 6.33 0.86 1.70
N CYS A 166 6.73 2.12 1.79
CA CYS A 166 7.88 2.50 2.61
C CYS A 166 7.49 2.63 4.09
N ALA A 167 8.22 1.94 4.97
CA ALA A 167 8.12 2.03 6.41
C ALA A 167 9.15 3.05 6.92
N GLY A 168 8.79 4.33 6.88
CA GLY A 168 9.63 5.42 7.39
C GLY A 168 8.80 6.48 8.13
N PRO A 169 9.39 7.22 9.08
CA PRO A 169 8.71 8.28 9.83
C PRO A 169 8.28 9.47 8.95
N ALA A 170 8.76 9.52 7.72
CA ALA A 170 8.37 10.54 6.76
C ALA A 170 7.41 9.91 5.73
N TYR A 171 6.20 10.44 5.66
CA TYR A 171 5.23 10.23 4.57
C TYR A 171 5.76 10.64 3.18
N SER A 172 7.03 10.98 3.09
CA SER A 172 7.73 11.47 1.92
C SER A 172 8.57 10.37 1.27
N ARG A 173 8.19 9.09 1.34
CA ARG A 173 8.84 8.06 0.51
C ARG A 173 7.85 7.40 -0.40
N HIS A 174 8.21 7.32 -1.67
CA HIS A 174 7.46 6.63 -2.70
C HIS A 174 8.28 5.46 -3.20
N SER A 175 7.60 4.34 -3.49
CA SER A 175 8.23 3.21 -4.15
C SER A 175 8.30 3.53 -5.64
N ASP A 176 9.51 3.68 -6.16
CA ASP A 176 9.70 3.78 -7.61
C ASP A 176 9.43 2.41 -8.24
N LYS A 177 8.56 2.42 -9.26
CA LYS A 177 8.10 1.21 -9.96
C LYS A 177 9.23 0.47 -10.64
N LEU A 178 10.25 1.20 -11.11
CA LEU A 178 11.35 0.63 -11.86
C LEU A 178 12.45 0.12 -10.92
N SER A 179 12.79 0.89 -9.90
CA SER A 179 13.90 0.54 -9.01
C SER A 179 13.52 -0.34 -7.82
N ALA A 180 12.23 -0.62 -7.60
CA ALA A 180 11.68 -1.34 -6.45
C ALA A 180 12.11 -0.76 -5.09
N SER A 181 12.73 0.43 -5.09
CA SER A 181 13.38 1.02 -3.95
C SER A 181 12.59 2.23 -3.44
N CYS A 182 12.61 2.42 -2.13
CA CYS A 182 12.03 3.59 -1.49
C CYS A 182 12.92 4.81 -1.74
N GLN A 183 12.43 5.74 -2.56
CA GLN A 183 13.08 7.04 -2.75
C GLN A 183 12.40 8.09 -1.90
N ASP A 184 13.19 9.02 -1.37
CA ASP A 184 12.65 10.22 -0.76
C ASP A 184 11.95 11.02 -1.87
N CYS A 185 10.70 11.43 -1.61
CA CYS A 185 9.99 12.43 -2.38
C CYS A 185 10.90 13.65 -2.39
N GLY A 186 11.51 13.90 -3.55
CA GLY A 186 12.46 14.99 -3.71
C GLY A 186 11.89 16.27 -3.12
N ASP A 187 12.79 17.12 -2.65
CA ASP A 187 12.46 18.36 -1.97
C ASP A 187 11.35 19.13 -2.71
N VAL A 188 10.12 19.04 -2.20
CA VAL A 188 8.95 19.75 -2.74
C VAL A 188 9.18 21.26 -2.68
N THR A 189 10.14 21.70 -1.86
CA THR A 189 10.67 23.06 -1.79
C THR A 189 11.25 23.53 -3.14
N ALA A 190 11.94 22.68 -3.91
CA ALA A 190 12.48 23.07 -5.20
C ALA A 190 11.39 23.31 -6.26
N GLN A 191 10.40 22.42 -6.34
CA GLN A 191 9.28 22.58 -7.28
C GLN A 191 8.37 23.77 -6.89
N SER A 192 8.10 23.93 -5.60
CA SER A 192 7.33 25.08 -5.11
C SER A 192 8.08 26.40 -5.27
N ALA A 193 9.40 26.41 -5.13
CA ALA A 193 10.23 27.59 -5.41
C ALA A 193 10.15 27.99 -6.89
N LEU A 194 10.24 27.04 -7.83
CA LEU A 194 10.10 27.32 -9.26
C LEU A 194 8.71 27.91 -9.59
N LEU A 195 7.64 27.35 -9.03
CA LEU A 195 6.29 27.89 -9.19
C LEU A 195 6.15 29.29 -8.59
N ALA A 196 6.71 29.53 -7.41
CA ALA A 196 6.71 30.84 -6.75
C ALA A 196 7.50 31.87 -7.58
N CYS A 197 8.68 31.52 -8.08
CA CYS A 197 9.47 32.36 -8.98
C CYS A 197 8.71 32.69 -10.26
N GLY A 198 8.07 31.70 -10.89
CA GLY A 198 7.24 31.91 -12.08
C GLY A 198 6.09 32.89 -11.82
N LEU A 199 5.42 32.78 -10.66
CA LEU A 199 4.34 33.67 -10.27
C LEU A 199 4.84 35.10 -9.98
N ILE A 200 6.02 35.26 -9.36
CA ILE A 200 6.65 36.57 -9.16
C ILE A 200 6.99 37.23 -10.50
N VAL A 201 7.60 36.50 -11.44
CA VAL A 201 7.93 37.02 -12.78
C VAL A 201 6.66 37.45 -13.53
N LEU A 202 5.59 36.66 -13.44
CA LEU A 202 4.30 37.02 -14.04
C LEU A 202 3.72 38.32 -13.45
N LEU A 203 3.75 38.46 -12.12
CA LEU A 203 3.28 39.68 -11.45
C LEU A 203 4.12 40.90 -11.82
N LEU A 204 5.45 40.76 -11.91
CA LEU A 204 6.36 41.82 -12.36
C LEU A 204 6.10 42.21 -13.82
N ALA A 205 5.82 41.26 -14.70
CA ALA A 205 5.46 41.53 -16.09
C ALA A 205 4.14 42.31 -16.20
N ILE A 206 3.13 41.93 -15.41
CA ILE A 206 1.85 42.65 -15.33
C ILE A 206 2.07 44.07 -14.79
N PHE A 207 2.90 44.24 -13.76
CA PHE A 207 3.23 45.54 -13.20
C PHE A 207 4.00 46.43 -14.20
N ALA A 208 5.01 45.89 -14.89
CA ALA A 208 5.74 46.60 -15.94
C ALA A 208 4.83 47.00 -17.10
N PHE A 209 3.93 46.10 -17.51
CA PHE A 209 2.95 46.37 -18.56
C PHE A 209 1.95 47.47 -18.17
N THR A 210 1.43 47.43 -16.94
CA THR A 210 0.49 48.45 -16.44
C THR A 210 1.17 49.82 -16.25
N THR A 211 2.41 49.85 -15.80
CA THR A 211 3.17 51.11 -15.68
C THR A 211 3.57 51.68 -17.05
N ALA A 212 4.02 50.84 -17.98
CA ALA A 212 4.34 51.26 -19.36
C ALA A 212 3.10 51.78 -20.10
N SER A 213 1.96 51.08 -20.00
CA SER A 213 0.70 51.53 -20.60
C SER A 213 0.17 52.83 -20.00
N ASN A 214 0.33 53.04 -18.69
CA ASN A 214 -0.01 54.32 -18.06
C ASN A 214 0.86 55.48 -18.56
N ARG A 215 2.15 55.25 -18.87
CA ARG A 215 3.03 56.28 -19.46
C ARG A 215 2.69 56.60 -20.91
N LEU A 216 2.09 55.66 -21.63
CA LEU A 216 1.70 55.83 -23.03
C LEU A 216 0.32 56.50 -23.22
N LYS A 217 -0.35 56.91 -22.12
CA LYS A 217 -1.68 57.56 -22.14
C LYS A 217 -1.75 58.84 -22.97
N ASP A 218 -0.63 59.55 -23.13
CA ASP A 218 -0.59 60.80 -23.89
C ASP A 218 -0.49 60.60 -25.42
N SER A 219 -0.32 59.36 -25.90
CA SER A 219 -0.31 59.08 -27.34
C SER A 219 -1.69 58.64 -27.82
N ALA A 220 -2.15 59.19 -28.94
CA ALA A 220 -3.42 58.83 -29.60
C ALA A 220 -3.61 57.32 -29.85
N ARG A 221 -2.52 56.52 -29.83
CA ARG A 221 -2.55 55.05 -29.94
C ARG A 221 -3.09 54.35 -28.69
N CYS A 222 -3.20 55.05 -27.55
CA CYS A 222 -3.71 54.49 -26.30
C CYS A 222 -5.22 54.19 -26.36
N GLY A 223 -5.98 54.89 -27.21
CA GLY A 223 -7.43 54.69 -27.36
C GLY A 223 -7.79 53.28 -27.85
N ALA A 224 -7.06 52.79 -28.86
CA ALA A 224 -7.30 51.45 -29.42
C ALA A 224 -7.01 50.33 -28.41
N MET A 225 -5.95 50.47 -27.61
CA MET A 225 -5.57 49.48 -26.59
C MET A 225 -6.57 49.45 -25.42
N ILE A 226 -7.05 50.62 -24.99
CA ILE A 226 -8.09 50.72 -23.94
C ILE A 226 -9.41 50.13 -24.44
N GLN A 227 -9.77 50.36 -25.71
CA GLN A 227 -10.97 49.79 -26.29
C GLN A 227 -10.86 48.26 -26.38
N TRP A 228 -9.72 47.73 -26.81
CA TRP A 228 -9.48 46.28 -26.88
C TRP A 228 -9.53 45.60 -25.51
N THR A 229 -8.93 46.20 -24.47
CA THR A 229 -8.98 45.64 -23.10
C THR A 229 -10.40 45.67 -22.52
N ARG A 230 -11.18 46.72 -22.78
CA ARG A 230 -12.60 46.78 -22.39
C ARG A 230 -13.45 45.75 -23.13
N SER A 231 -13.22 45.55 -24.43
CA SER A 231 -13.90 44.51 -25.21
C SER A 231 -13.59 43.11 -24.68
N ILE A 232 -12.32 42.82 -24.37
CA ILE A 232 -11.93 41.53 -23.75
C ILE A 232 -12.57 41.37 -22.38
N HIS A 233 -12.56 42.41 -21.55
CA HIS A 233 -13.17 42.34 -20.23
C HIS A 233 -14.68 42.08 -20.31
N ALA A 234 -15.39 42.77 -21.22
CA ALA A 234 -16.80 42.54 -21.46
C ALA A 234 -17.09 41.11 -21.95
N VAL A 235 -16.30 40.61 -22.91
CA VAL A 235 -16.40 39.22 -23.39
C VAL A 235 -16.09 38.21 -22.28
N TRP A 236 -15.07 38.48 -21.46
CA TRP A 236 -14.66 37.60 -20.36
C TRP A 236 -15.77 37.43 -19.31
N HIS A 237 -16.41 38.54 -18.92
CA HIS A 237 -17.52 38.53 -17.96
C HIS A 237 -18.78 37.88 -18.55
N THR A 238 -19.16 38.25 -19.77
CA THR A 238 -20.39 37.74 -20.42
C THR A 238 -20.28 36.25 -20.76
N ALA A 239 -19.10 35.76 -21.18
CA ALA A 239 -18.88 34.35 -21.47
C ALA A 239 -18.67 33.48 -20.22
N GLY A 240 -18.66 34.08 -19.02
CA GLY A 240 -18.47 33.38 -17.76
C GLY A 240 -17.10 32.73 -17.62
N MET A 241 -16.06 33.30 -18.23
CA MET A 241 -14.75 32.62 -18.32
C MET A 241 -14.09 32.38 -16.96
N ARG A 242 -14.41 33.18 -15.93
CA ARG A 242 -13.85 33.03 -14.59
C ARG A 242 -14.11 31.65 -13.97
N TYR A 243 -15.31 31.10 -14.09
CA TYR A 243 -15.60 29.77 -13.53
C TYR A 243 -15.00 28.65 -14.39
N LYS A 244 -14.98 28.82 -15.72
CA LYS A 244 -14.38 27.84 -16.65
C LYS A 244 -12.88 27.69 -16.42
N VAL A 245 -12.17 28.81 -16.28
CA VAL A 245 -10.73 28.81 -15.99
C VAL A 245 -10.45 28.20 -14.61
N LYS A 246 -11.24 28.54 -13.58
CA LYS A 246 -11.10 27.91 -12.26
C LYS A 246 -11.32 26.40 -12.32
N ALA A 247 -12.35 25.95 -13.06
CA ALA A 247 -12.63 24.53 -13.24
C ALA A 247 -11.51 23.81 -14.00
N LEU A 248 -10.98 24.42 -15.06
CA LEU A 248 -9.83 23.88 -15.81
C LEU A 248 -8.57 23.77 -14.95
N VAL A 249 -8.27 24.80 -14.15
CA VAL A 249 -7.11 24.79 -13.23
C VAL A 249 -7.30 23.74 -12.14
N GLY A 250 -8.48 23.65 -11.53
CA GLY A 250 -8.77 22.63 -10.52
C GLY A 250 -8.69 21.22 -11.10
N PHE A 251 -9.24 21.00 -12.30
CA PHE A 251 -9.14 19.73 -13.00
C PHE A 251 -7.69 19.37 -13.30
N TYR A 252 -6.88 20.32 -13.78
CA TYR A 252 -5.46 20.12 -14.03
C TYR A 252 -4.71 19.75 -12.74
N GLN A 253 -4.96 20.45 -11.63
CA GLN A 253 -4.35 20.13 -10.34
C GLN A 253 -4.70 18.71 -9.89
N CYS A 254 -5.97 18.32 -9.95
CA CYS A 254 -6.38 16.95 -9.62
C CYS A 254 -5.76 15.92 -10.57
N ALA A 255 -5.85 16.13 -11.89
CA ALA A 255 -5.33 15.21 -12.90
C ALA A 255 -3.81 15.04 -12.79
N SER A 256 -3.07 16.09 -12.46
CA SER A 256 -1.63 16.05 -12.25
C SER A 256 -1.23 15.33 -10.96
N ALA A 257 -2.06 15.37 -9.92
CA ALA A 257 -1.81 14.71 -8.64
C ALA A 257 -2.18 13.21 -8.63
N VAL A 258 -3.19 12.81 -9.42
CA VAL A 258 -3.70 11.43 -9.42
C VAL A 258 -2.61 10.36 -9.69
N PRO A 259 -1.72 10.51 -10.69
CA PRO A 259 -0.68 9.52 -10.94
C PRO A 259 0.28 9.35 -9.75
N SER A 260 0.60 10.44 -9.04
CA SER A 260 1.53 10.38 -7.90
C SER A 260 0.88 9.81 -6.65
N VAL A 261 -0.41 10.11 -6.41
CA VAL A 261 -1.12 9.70 -5.19
C VAL A 261 -1.59 8.25 -5.28
N TYR A 262 -2.20 7.88 -6.40
CA TYR A 262 -2.83 6.57 -6.53
C TYR A 262 -1.90 5.50 -7.13
N ASN A 263 -0.69 5.88 -7.52
CA ASN A 263 0.23 4.99 -8.23
C ASN A 263 -0.39 4.35 -9.48
N VAL A 264 -1.45 4.94 -10.04
CA VAL A 264 -2.10 4.46 -11.25
C VAL A 264 -1.24 4.92 -12.42
N VAL A 265 -0.68 3.97 -13.18
CA VAL A 265 -0.17 4.31 -14.51
C VAL A 265 -1.41 4.70 -15.32
N PRO A 266 -1.54 5.95 -15.80
CA PRO A 266 -2.63 6.25 -16.72
C PRO A 266 -2.49 5.28 -17.90
N PRO A 267 -3.56 4.56 -18.28
CA PRO A 267 -3.50 3.70 -19.46
C PRO A 267 -3.03 4.55 -20.66
N LEU A 268 -2.25 3.96 -21.57
CA LEU A 268 -1.69 4.68 -22.74
C LEU A 268 -2.80 5.39 -23.55
N ASP A 269 -4.04 4.89 -23.52
CA ASP A 269 -5.22 5.52 -24.13
C ASP A 269 -5.59 6.90 -23.53
N LEU A 270 -5.09 7.25 -22.34
CA LEU A 270 -5.33 8.57 -21.76
C LEU A 270 -4.52 9.67 -22.46
N GLU A 271 -3.36 9.33 -23.05
CA GLU A 271 -2.66 10.25 -23.95
C GLU A 271 -3.47 10.51 -25.21
N GLU A 272 -4.13 9.49 -25.76
CA GLU A 272 -5.03 9.64 -26.90
C GLU A 272 -6.25 10.49 -26.53
N TYR A 273 -6.83 10.27 -25.35
CA TYR A 273 -7.97 11.05 -24.87
C TYR A 273 -7.62 12.51 -24.59
N THR A 274 -6.43 12.80 -24.04
CA THR A 274 -5.98 14.19 -23.81
C THR A 274 -5.58 14.90 -25.10
N ARG A 275 -5.02 14.18 -26.08
CA ARG A 275 -4.73 14.70 -27.42
C ARG A 275 -6.01 15.15 -28.14
N TRP A 276 -7.13 14.44 -27.96
CA TRP A 276 -8.45 14.85 -28.47
C TRP A 276 -8.93 16.22 -27.93
N TRP A 277 -8.54 16.59 -26.71
CA TRP A 277 -8.87 17.92 -26.15
C TRP A 277 -7.99 19.04 -26.71
N VAL A 278 -6.77 18.73 -27.12
CA VAL A 278 -5.81 19.70 -27.68
C VAL A 278 -6.09 19.97 -29.16
N ASP A 279 -6.48 18.94 -29.91
CA ASP A 279 -6.69 19.01 -31.37
C ASP A 279 -8.12 19.34 -31.80
N GLN A 280 -8.94 19.98 -30.97
CA GLN A 280 -10.24 20.47 -31.43
C GLN A 280 -10.03 21.60 -32.46
N PRO A 281 -10.33 21.41 -33.76
CA PRO A 281 -10.27 22.51 -34.70
C PRO A 281 -11.25 23.61 -34.26
N PRO A 282 -10.91 24.89 -34.48
CA PRO A 282 -11.80 26.00 -34.15
C PRO A 282 -13.15 25.76 -34.82
N ARG A 283 -14.21 25.73 -34.00
CA ARG A 283 -15.58 25.44 -34.43
C ARG A 283 -16.00 26.42 -35.54
N GLY A 284 -15.86 25.94 -36.77
CA GLY A 284 -16.15 26.69 -37.97
C GLY A 284 -16.52 25.75 -39.11
N THR A 285 -17.46 24.83 -38.86
CA THR A 285 -18.47 24.35 -39.81
C THR A 285 -19.21 23.17 -39.17
N VAL A 286 -20.43 23.44 -38.73
CA VAL A 286 -21.37 22.43 -38.28
C VAL A 286 -21.90 21.68 -39.51
N ARG A 287 -21.56 20.40 -39.64
CA ARG A 287 -22.49 19.41 -40.21
C ARG A 287 -22.66 18.28 -39.22
N ALA A 288 -23.93 18.04 -38.89
CA ALA A 288 -24.38 17.14 -37.87
C ALA A 288 -23.83 15.73 -38.06
N ARG A 289 -23.23 15.17 -37.00
CA ARG A 289 -23.18 13.73 -36.78
C ARG A 289 -23.30 13.42 -35.30
N GLU A 290 -24.36 12.69 -35.02
CA GLU A 290 -24.81 11.90 -33.87
C GLU A 290 -24.33 12.20 -32.45
N HIS A 291 -25.35 12.27 -31.59
CA HIS A 291 -25.38 12.66 -30.20
C HIS A 291 -24.52 11.81 -29.25
N LEU A 292 -23.49 12.43 -28.69
CA LEU A 292 -23.16 12.28 -27.27
C LEU A 292 -23.23 13.66 -26.62
N HIS A 293 -24.28 13.85 -25.81
CA HIS A 293 -24.54 15.12 -25.13
C HIS A 293 -23.45 15.38 -24.06
N PRO A 294 -22.67 16.46 -24.16
CA PRO A 294 -21.61 16.77 -23.17
C PRO A 294 -22.14 17.02 -21.74
N GLU A 295 -23.45 17.18 -21.57
CA GLU A 295 -24.10 17.30 -20.26
C GLU A 295 -24.05 16.01 -19.42
N HIS A 296 -23.99 14.82 -20.03
CA HIS A 296 -23.94 13.56 -19.29
C HIS A 296 -22.55 13.29 -18.71
N VAL A 297 -21.48 13.74 -19.38
CA VAL A 297 -20.10 13.56 -18.93
C VAL A 297 -19.77 14.51 -17.77
N PHE A 298 -20.24 15.76 -17.81
CA PHE A 298 -20.08 16.70 -16.70
C PHE A 298 -20.87 16.28 -15.44
N ARG A 299 -22.07 15.69 -15.60
CA ARG A 299 -22.81 15.12 -14.46
C ARG A 299 -22.13 13.86 -13.90
N GLY A 300 -21.48 13.05 -14.73
CA GLY A 300 -20.70 11.88 -14.28
C GLY A 300 -19.47 12.26 -13.45
N LEU A 301 -18.67 13.22 -13.93
CA LEU A 301 -17.48 13.71 -13.22
C LEU A 301 -17.82 14.53 -11.97
N SER A 302 -18.89 15.34 -12.03
CA SER A 302 -19.42 16.04 -10.85
C SER A 302 -19.86 15.06 -9.75
N ARG A 303 -20.49 13.93 -10.11
CA ARG A 303 -20.89 12.89 -9.15
C ARG A 303 -19.69 12.12 -8.60
N ALA A 304 -18.66 11.86 -9.40
CA ALA A 304 -17.43 11.21 -8.95
C ALA A 304 -16.61 12.09 -7.98
N CYS A 305 -16.48 13.40 -8.27
CA CYS A 305 -15.82 14.34 -7.36
C CYS A 305 -16.66 14.61 -6.10
N ALA A 306 -17.99 14.66 -6.21
CA ALA A 306 -18.88 14.80 -5.05
C ALA A 306 -18.85 13.54 -4.15
N ALA A 307 -18.77 12.34 -4.73
CA ALA A 307 -18.61 11.10 -3.98
C ALA A 307 -17.25 11.04 -3.27
N GLY A 308 -16.17 11.50 -3.91
CA GLY A 308 -14.85 11.66 -3.28
C GLY A 308 -14.85 12.65 -2.11
N PHE A 309 -15.57 13.77 -2.24
CA PHE A 309 -15.74 14.73 -1.14
C PHE A 309 -16.63 14.20 0.00
N TYR A 310 -17.65 13.39 -0.31
CA TYR A 310 -18.57 12.82 0.69
C TYR A 310 -17.88 11.75 1.56
N VAL A 311 -16.96 10.96 0.99
CA VAL A 311 -16.15 9.99 1.73
C VAL A 311 -15.09 10.68 2.60
N ALA A 312 -14.55 11.83 2.16
CA ALA A 312 -13.61 12.63 2.95
C ALA A 312 -14.29 13.39 4.12
N HIS A 313 -15.59 13.68 4.03
CA HIS A 313 -16.32 14.47 5.02
C HIS A 313 -16.84 13.71 6.25
N HIS A 314 -16.76 12.37 6.25
CA HIS A 314 -17.20 11.55 7.39
C HIS A 314 -16.10 11.21 8.40
N SER A 315 -14.88 11.70 8.19
CA SER A 315 -13.78 11.59 9.15
C SER A 315 -13.44 12.96 9.71
N ARG A 316 -13.82 13.17 10.99
CA ARG A 316 -13.53 14.29 11.91
C ARG A 316 -14.69 15.24 12.17
N ALA A 317 -15.20 15.09 13.39
CA ALA A 317 -15.97 16.06 14.14
C ALA A 317 -15.20 17.38 14.34
N ASP A 318 -15.98 18.43 14.61
CA ASP A 318 -15.62 19.77 15.09
C ASP A 318 -15.03 20.76 14.08
N PHE A 319 -15.95 21.50 13.42
CA PHE A 319 -15.67 22.83 12.87
C PHE A 319 -16.89 23.77 13.04
N ARG A 320 -17.18 24.16 14.28
CA ARG A 320 -18.00 25.36 14.60
C ARG A 320 -17.05 26.50 14.98
N PRO A 321 -16.67 27.39 14.03
CA PRO A 321 -17.01 28.81 14.24
C PRO A 321 -17.13 29.69 12.97
N TRP A 322 -17.39 29.16 11.76
CA TRP A 322 -17.41 30.00 10.54
C TRP A 322 -18.76 30.68 10.17
N LEU A 323 -19.83 30.45 10.95
CA LEU A 323 -21.18 30.96 10.61
C LEU A 323 -21.57 32.30 11.26
N ARG A 324 -20.65 33.02 11.93
CA ARG A 324 -20.96 34.33 12.55
C ARG A 324 -20.56 35.57 11.74
N LEU A 325 -19.99 35.42 10.54
CA LEU A 325 -19.50 36.55 9.72
C LEU A 325 -20.40 36.94 8.53
N LEU A 326 -21.58 36.34 8.37
CA LEU A 326 -22.50 36.65 7.25
C LEU A 326 -23.84 37.27 7.68
N GLY A 327 -23.96 37.74 8.93
CA GLY A 327 -25.19 38.33 9.47
C GLY A 327 -25.07 39.81 9.79
N ALA A 328 -24.63 40.66 8.86
CA ALA A 328 -24.70 42.12 9.04
C ALA A 328 -24.57 42.87 7.70
N ALA A 329 -25.58 42.80 6.81
CA ALA A 329 -25.73 43.78 5.72
C ALA A 329 -27.11 43.69 5.05
N SER A 330 -28.15 44.24 5.66
CA SER A 330 -29.35 44.71 4.94
C SER A 330 -30.32 45.43 5.88
N ALA A 331 -30.25 46.76 5.92
CA ALA A 331 -31.40 47.66 6.02
C ALA A 331 -30.93 49.14 5.96
N LEU A 332 -31.17 49.79 4.82
CA LEU A 332 -31.31 51.25 4.68
C LEU A 332 -32.79 51.54 4.33
N PRO A 333 -33.26 52.78 4.50
CA PRO A 333 -34.64 53.13 4.81
C PRO A 333 -35.48 53.49 3.57
N THR A 334 -36.79 53.53 3.80
CA THR A 334 -37.78 54.38 3.09
C THR A 334 -38.40 55.32 4.09
#